data_AF-A0A350TI61-F1
#
_entry.id   AF-A0A350TI61-F1
#
_cell.length_a   1.000
_cell.length_b   1.000
_cell.length_c   1.000
_cell.angle_alpha   90.00
_cell.angle_beta   90.00
_cell.angle_gamma   90.00
#
_symmetry.space_group_name_H-M   'P 1'
#
loop_
_entity.id
_entity.type
_entity.pdbx_description
1 polymer ?
#
loop_
_entity_poly.entity_id
_entity_poly.type
_entity_poly.pdbx_seq_one_letter_code
_entity_poly.pdbx_strand_id
1 'polypeptide(L)'
;MAYDTSKLASLQALKDTATRIKKEYLAAISKAGHASFQKAEAIPTAEEAQENILYLVKNTETNHYDIYALVDGAVELLDDTTVNLDGCVTDEELATALAGLGGGALYEGTKSDLSASDSSVIEAYFAAHTDITPKAGDVFVVTTTVGGKEYEKSAYQYTGTAWEAMTGNVDADKVIMRENLMLAGDYDRIGNWTKDKNGTATKEVSGKSVAAILKDMTSKTLQPTITANPSINGFGLSGAGAVEAGTPVATASYLAASLNPGSYKYGPKTGTGVVASNWKVERITDGGAEQVASVDATSLPAGSDNNGGNGFIIGDAGGANAVASLKYRVTATHGAGVQAEDNLGGASNPAVAIAAGSKTKDSAAYTPFRNYFFGATAEKPALDSAYIRGLTKSGKAYAPGVITVNVPAGANRVVIACIAGKTGVKKVINETALNADVTDTFTKKTVAVEGANGYTAKDYNVWVFEPAVPYENAAVLKVTLG
;
A
#
# COMPACT_ATOMS: atom_id res chain seq x y z
N MET A 1 27.82 -13.20 -14.61
CA MET A 1 28.23 -13.13 -16.02
C MET A 1 29.73 -12.86 -16.04
N ALA A 2 30.54 -13.85 -16.39
CA ALA A 2 31.99 -13.70 -16.44
C ALA A 2 32.36 -12.92 -17.72
N TYR A 3 33.09 -11.82 -17.56
CA TYR A 3 33.65 -11.07 -18.68
C TYR A 3 34.73 -11.92 -19.37
N ASP A 4 34.52 -12.18 -20.65
CA ASP A 4 35.46 -12.91 -21.51
C ASP A 4 36.61 -11.97 -21.91
N THR A 5 37.75 -12.11 -21.23
CA THR A 5 38.97 -11.33 -21.45
C THR A 5 39.62 -11.58 -22.82
N SER A 6 39.12 -12.53 -23.62
CA SER A 6 39.59 -12.78 -24.99
C SER A 6 38.96 -11.87 -26.05
N LYS A 7 37.98 -11.02 -25.68
CA LYS A 7 37.27 -10.12 -26.61
C LYS A 7 37.70 -8.65 -26.57
N LEU A 8 38.68 -8.30 -25.75
CA LEU A 8 39.35 -6.99 -25.82
C LEU A 8 40.62 -7.17 -26.64
N ALA A 9 40.69 -6.55 -27.82
CA ALA A 9 41.93 -6.45 -28.57
C ALA A 9 43.01 -5.91 -27.63
N SER A 10 44.06 -6.70 -27.35
CA SER A 10 45.13 -6.25 -26.47
C SER A 10 45.79 -5.01 -27.11
N LEU A 11 46.23 -4.07 -26.27
CA LEU A 11 46.97 -2.89 -26.76
C LEU A 11 48.15 -3.30 -27.65
N GLN A 12 48.76 -4.45 -27.37
CA GLN A 12 49.80 -5.04 -28.19
C GLN A 12 49.30 -5.46 -29.58
N ALA A 13 48.15 -6.15 -29.68
CA ALA A 13 47.56 -6.55 -30.97
C ALA A 13 47.17 -5.33 -31.83
N LEU A 14 46.72 -4.24 -31.20
CA LEU A 14 46.47 -2.96 -31.86
C LEU A 14 47.77 -2.31 -32.37
N LYS A 15 48.83 -2.29 -31.54
CA LYS A 15 50.16 -1.79 -31.93
C LYS A 15 50.74 -2.59 -33.11
N ASP A 16 50.70 -3.92 -33.04
CA ASP A 16 51.23 -4.80 -34.08
C ASP A 16 50.46 -4.63 -35.40
N THR A 17 49.12 -4.49 -35.32
CA THR A 17 48.27 -4.23 -36.50
C THR A 17 48.58 -2.87 -37.11
N ALA A 18 48.74 -1.81 -36.31
CA ALA A 18 49.11 -0.49 -36.80
C ALA A 18 50.50 -0.49 -37.47
N THR A 19 51.47 -1.20 -36.90
CA THR A 19 52.81 -1.36 -37.49
C THR A 19 52.77 -2.11 -38.82
N ARG A 20 51.98 -3.19 -38.91
CA ARG A 20 51.81 -3.95 -40.17
C ARG A 20 51.13 -3.12 -41.25
N ILE A 21 50.03 -2.44 -40.93
CA ILE A 21 49.32 -1.53 -41.84
C ILE A 21 50.29 -0.45 -42.35
N LYS A 22 51.05 0.20 -41.45
CA LYS A 22 52.05 1.20 -41.83
C LYS A 22 53.08 0.64 -42.81
N LYS A 23 53.59 -0.57 -42.55
CA LYS A 23 54.59 -1.24 -43.41
C LYS A 23 54.01 -1.60 -44.79
N GLU A 24 52.80 -2.15 -44.84
CA GLU A 24 52.13 -2.54 -46.08
C GLU A 24 51.73 -1.33 -46.93
N TYR A 25 51.21 -0.26 -46.31
CA TYR A 25 50.92 1.00 -47.00
C TYR A 25 52.19 1.69 -47.51
N LEU A 26 53.27 1.75 -46.72
CA LEU A 26 54.55 2.30 -47.18
C LEU A 26 55.11 1.50 -48.37
N ALA A 27 55.00 0.17 -48.33
CA ALA A 27 55.40 -0.68 -49.46
C ALA A 27 54.52 -0.50 -50.69
N ALA A 28 53.20 -0.31 -50.51
CA ALA A 28 52.27 -0.05 -51.60
C ALA A 28 52.48 1.35 -52.23
N ILE A 29 52.72 2.38 -51.41
CA ILE A 29 53.05 3.74 -51.85
C ILE A 29 54.37 3.76 -52.63
N SER A 30 55.39 3.06 -52.12
CA SER A 30 56.68 2.93 -52.79
C SER A 30 56.59 2.19 -54.14
N LYS A 31 55.62 1.28 -54.31
CA LYS A 31 55.39 0.55 -55.57
C LYS A 31 54.51 1.31 -56.56
N ALA A 32 53.75 2.30 -56.10
CA ALA A 32 52.76 3.02 -56.91
C ALA A 32 53.35 4.10 -57.83
N GLY A 33 54.68 4.34 -57.80
CA GLY A 33 55.36 5.22 -58.76
C GLY A 33 54.82 6.66 -58.75
N HIS A 34 54.38 7.16 -57.60
CA HIS A 34 53.85 8.52 -57.49
C HIS A 34 55.00 9.53 -57.57
N ALA A 35 54.84 10.54 -58.42
CA ALA A 35 55.76 11.66 -58.47
C ALA A 35 55.75 12.42 -57.13
N SER A 36 56.91 12.63 -56.52
CA SER A 36 57.07 13.47 -55.33
C SER A 36 57.62 14.83 -55.71
N PHE A 37 57.23 15.90 -54.99
CA PHE A 37 57.74 17.24 -55.24
C PHE A 37 58.88 17.57 -54.28
N GLN A 38 59.94 18.16 -54.81
CA GLN A 38 61.06 18.66 -54.01
C GLN A 38 61.38 20.09 -54.44
N LYS A 39 61.43 21.01 -53.47
CA LYS A 39 61.99 22.34 -53.72
C LYS A 39 63.50 22.24 -53.86
N ALA A 40 64.04 22.74 -54.96
CA ALA A 40 65.47 22.78 -55.24
C ALA A 40 65.96 24.22 -55.39
N GLU A 41 67.20 24.48 -54.99
CA GLU A 41 67.79 25.82 -55.05
C GLU A 41 68.23 26.21 -56.47
N ALA A 42 68.54 25.21 -57.31
CA ALA A 42 68.88 25.35 -58.71
C ALA A 42 68.38 24.12 -59.49
N ILE A 43 68.35 24.21 -60.82
CA ILE A 43 67.97 23.10 -61.71
C ILE A 43 69.01 21.97 -61.52
N PRO A 44 68.60 20.76 -61.10
CA PRO A 44 69.53 19.66 -60.89
C PRO A 44 70.12 19.18 -62.22
N THR A 45 71.34 18.64 -62.17
CA THR A 45 71.92 17.99 -63.35
C THR A 45 71.29 16.60 -63.57
N ALA A 46 71.39 16.05 -64.77
CA ALA A 46 70.80 14.76 -65.11
C ALA A 46 71.33 13.58 -64.28
N GLU A 47 72.55 13.70 -63.74
CA GLU A 47 73.16 12.68 -62.87
C GLU A 47 72.66 12.78 -61.42
N GLU A 48 72.20 13.97 -61.00
CA GLU A 48 71.71 14.25 -59.64
C GLU A 48 70.19 14.11 -59.52
N ALA A 49 69.48 14.29 -60.63
CA ALA A 49 68.04 14.18 -60.68
C ALA A 49 67.60 12.71 -60.56
N GLN A 50 66.55 12.46 -59.79
CA GLN A 50 66.00 11.11 -59.59
C GLN A 50 64.71 10.94 -60.41
N GLU A 51 64.51 9.74 -60.96
CA GLU A 51 63.25 9.38 -61.61
C GLU A 51 62.08 9.54 -60.62
N ASN A 52 60.95 10.09 -61.10
CA ASN A 52 59.74 10.35 -60.32
C ASN A 52 59.86 11.44 -59.23
N ILE A 53 60.84 12.34 -59.31
CA ILE A 53 60.87 13.59 -58.52
C ILE A 53 60.62 14.80 -59.44
N LEU A 54 59.66 15.63 -59.06
CA LEU A 54 59.37 16.93 -59.67
C LEU A 54 60.07 18.02 -58.86
N TYR A 55 61.11 18.61 -59.44
CA TYR A 55 61.92 19.65 -58.81
C TYR A 55 61.31 21.03 -59.04
N LEU A 56 60.88 21.66 -57.96
CA LEU A 56 60.38 23.04 -57.94
C LEU A 56 61.57 23.98 -57.73
N VAL A 57 61.99 24.68 -58.79
CA VAL A 57 63.13 25.60 -58.76
C VAL A 57 62.65 27.03 -58.88
N LYS A 58 63.10 27.91 -57.98
CA LYS A 58 62.62 29.30 -57.97
C LYS A 58 63.19 30.08 -59.16
N ASN A 59 62.31 30.54 -60.03
CA ASN A 59 62.64 31.47 -61.09
C ASN A 59 62.75 32.89 -60.50
N THR A 60 63.94 33.48 -60.59
CA THR A 60 64.20 34.79 -60.00
C THR A 60 63.58 35.95 -60.78
N GLU A 61 63.26 35.75 -62.05
CA GLU A 61 62.65 36.77 -62.91
C GLU A 61 61.15 36.88 -62.67
N THR A 62 60.46 35.73 -62.56
CA THR A 62 59.01 35.68 -62.34
C THR A 62 58.63 35.58 -60.86
N ASN A 63 59.59 35.27 -59.97
CA ASN A 63 59.43 35.02 -58.53
C ASN A 63 58.56 33.80 -58.17
N HIS A 64 58.27 32.93 -59.14
CA HIS A 64 57.52 31.69 -58.95
C HIS A 64 58.42 30.46 -59.11
N TYR A 65 57.91 29.25 -58.84
CA TYR A 65 58.66 28.01 -59.03
C TYR A 65 58.30 27.36 -60.37
N ASP A 66 59.35 26.99 -61.12
CA ASP A 66 59.30 26.21 -62.35
C ASP A 66 59.49 24.72 -62.00
N ILE A 67 58.86 23.81 -62.76
CA ILE A 67 58.90 22.37 -62.49
C ILE A 67 59.82 21.64 -63.47
N TYR A 68 60.86 21.00 -62.95
CA TYR A 68 61.80 20.19 -63.71
C TYR A 68 61.69 18.70 -63.33
N ALA A 69 61.90 17.80 -64.29
CA ALA A 69 62.02 16.37 -64.01
C ALA A 69 63.05 15.69 -64.91
N LEU A 70 63.61 14.58 -64.44
CA LEU A 70 64.43 13.71 -65.28
C LEU A 70 63.51 12.90 -66.21
N VAL A 71 63.63 13.12 -67.53
CA VAL A 71 62.92 12.40 -68.59
C VAL A 71 63.94 11.87 -69.60
N ASP A 72 63.95 10.56 -69.83
CA ASP A 72 64.84 9.88 -70.79
C ASP A 72 66.33 10.29 -70.68
N GLY A 73 66.80 10.49 -69.44
CA GLY A 73 68.19 10.80 -69.13
C GLY A 73 68.58 12.29 -69.25
N ALA A 74 67.62 13.19 -69.45
CA ALA A 74 67.81 14.64 -69.42
C ALA A 74 66.83 15.32 -68.45
N VAL A 75 67.27 16.39 -67.77
CA VAL A 75 66.37 17.19 -66.91
C VAL A 75 65.65 18.19 -67.79
N GLU A 76 64.34 18.00 -67.91
CA GLU A 76 63.46 18.76 -68.78
C GLU A 76 62.51 19.63 -67.94
N LEU A 77 62.22 20.84 -68.44
CA LEU A 77 61.19 21.71 -67.88
C LEU A 77 59.81 21.18 -68.33
N LEU A 78 58.94 20.86 -67.37
CA LEU A 78 57.67 20.21 -67.66
C LEU A 78 56.47 21.16 -67.74
N ASP A 79 56.47 22.25 -66.98
CA ASP A 79 55.36 23.22 -66.95
C ASP A 79 55.85 24.62 -66.53
N ASP A 80 55.41 25.65 -67.27
CA ASP A 80 55.70 27.09 -67.10
C ASP A 80 54.56 27.83 -66.38
N THR A 81 53.62 27.12 -65.76
CA THR A 81 52.52 27.74 -64.98
C THR A 81 52.54 27.41 -63.47
N THR A 82 53.37 28.18 -62.78
CA THR A 82 53.49 28.57 -61.36
C THR A 82 52.54 28.02 -60.26
N VAL A 83 53.10 27.56 -59.13
CA VAL A 83 52.40 27.09 -57.90
C VAL A 83 52.55 28.08 -56.71
N ASN A 84 51.46 28.41 -56.00
CA ASN A 84 51.42 29.26 -54.79
C ASN A 84 51.25 28.43 -53.49
N LEU A 85 52.03 28.73 -52.44
CA LEU A 85 52.07 28.02 -51.14
C LEU A 85 51.66 28.87 -49.91
N ASP A 86 51.02 30.03 -50.09
CA ASP A 86 50.68 30.99 -49.01
C ASP A 86 49.68 30.47 -47.94
N GLY A 87 49.15 29.24 -48.09
CA GLY A 87 48.17 28.63 -47.18
C GLY A 87 48.69 27.50 -46.29
N CYS A 88 50.00 27.22 -46.29
CA CYS A 88 50.57 26.14 -45.47
C CYS A 88 50.96 26.64 -44.06
N VAL A 89 50.59 25.86 -43.04
CA VAL A 89 50.98 26.10 -41.63
C VAL A 89 52.39 25.59 -41.42
N THR A 90 53.23 26.39 -40.75
CA THR A 90 54.61 26.01 -40.41
C THR A 90 54.64 25.05 -39.22
N ASP A 91 55.71 24.26 -39.09
CA ASP A 91 55.90 23.35 -37.96
C ASP A 91 55.89 24.08 -36.60
N GLU A 92 56.34 25.34 -36.56
CA GLU A 92 56.35 26.18 -35.36
C GLU A 92 54.94 26.66 -34.95
N GLU A 93 54.09 27.01 -35.92
CA GLU A 93 52.69 27.37 -35.66
C GLU A 93 51.89 26.15 -35.17
N LEU A 94 52.16 24.98 -35.75
CA LEU A 94 51.58 23.72 -35.30
C LEU A 94 52.03 23.39 -33.86
N ALA A 95 53.33 23.49 -33.57
CA ALA A 95 53.89 23.24 -32.24
C ALA A 95 53.31 24.20 -31.17
N THR A 96 53.13 25.48 -31.53
CA THR A 96 52.53 26.48 -30.64
C THR A 96 51.06 26.17 -30.33
N ALA A 97 50.28 25.76 -31.35
CA ALA A 97 48.89 25.38 -31.16
C ALA A 97 48.72 24.12 -30.28
N LEU A 98 49.69 23.20 -30.30
CA LEU A 98 49.66 21.94 -29.55
C LEU A 98 50.16 22.06 -28.09
N ALA A 99 50.94 23.08 -27.74
CA ALA A 99 51.59 23.21 -26.43
C ALA A 99 50.61 23.29 -25.23
N GLY A 100 49.34 23.66 -25.46
CA GLY A 100 48.29 23.73 -24.43
C GLY A 100 47.26 22.60 -24.46
N LEU A 101 47.35 21.66 -25.41
CA LEU A 101 46.35 20.60 -25.61
C LEU A 101 46.68 19.26 -24.92
N GLY A 102 47.85 19.15 -24.30
CA GLY A 102 48.23 17.95 -23.55
C GLY A 102 47.47 17.86 -22.24
N GLY A 103 46.54 16.90 -22.11
CA GLY A 103 45.85 16.59 -20.85
C GLY A 103 46.79 16.55 -19.66
N GLY A 104 46.32 17.03 -18.50
CA GLY A 104 47.10 17.03 -17.26
C GLY A 104 47.59 15.63 -16.90
N ALA A 105 48.77 15.56 -16.30
CA ALA A 105 49.32 14.31 -15.79
C ALA A 105 48.62 13.90 -14.49
N LEU A 106 48.56 12.59 -14.23
CA LEU A 106 48.07 12.04 -12.97
C LEU A 106 49.27 11.59 -12.12
N TYR A 107 49.34 12.08 -10.90
CA TYR A 107 50.31 11.70 -9.88
C TYR A 107 49.61 11.06 -8.69
N GLU A 108 50.30 10.20 -7.96
CA GLU A 108 49.74 9.49 -6.81
C GLU A 108 50.69 9.51 -5.62
N GLY A 109 50.14 9.66 -4.43
CA GLY A 109 50.87 9.59 -3.16
C GLY A 109 50.09 8.79 -2.13
N THR A 110 50.79 8.18 -1.18
CA THR A 110 50.17 7.42 -0.10
C THR A 110 50.39 8.11 1.24
N LYS A 111 49.30 8.38 1.96
CA LYS A 111 49.32 8.91 3.33
C LYS A 111 49.09 7.76 4.31
N SER A 112 50.10 7.41 5.09
CA SER A 112 50.02 6.33 6.10
C SER A 112 49.85 6.84 7.54
N ASP A 113 50.22 8.11 7.79
CA ASP A 113 50.05 8.80 9.06
C ASP A 113 48.87 9.78 8.96
N LEU A 114 47.86 9.58 9.82
CA LEU A 114 46.67 10.44 9.84
C LEU A 114 46.93 11.84 10.38
N SER A 115 48.05 12.07 11.06
CA SER A 115 48.44 13.38 11.55
C SER A 115 49.12 14.25 10.47
N ALA A 116 49.56 13.64 9.36
CA ALA A 116 50.12 14.35 8.22
C ALA A 116 49.01 15.03 7.38
N SER A 117 49.30 16.21 6.85
CA SER A 117 48.40 16.89 5.90
C SER A 117 48.57 16.33 4.49
N ASP A 118 47.52 16.34 3.68
CA ASP A 118 47.62 15.92 2.28
C ASP A 118 48.58 16.80 1.49
N SER A 119 48.64 18.11 1.80
CA SER A 119 49.64 19.03 1.25
C SER A 119 51.07 18.56 1.50
N SER A 120 51.38 18.07 2.71
CA SER A 120 52.74 17.57 3.02
C SER A 120 53.12 16.32 2.21
N VAL A 121 52.14 15.47 1.86
CA VAL A 121 52.36 14.28 1.02
C VAL A 121 52.65 14.71 -0.42
N ILE A 122 51.91 15.68 -0.93
CA ILE A 122 52.10 16.23 -2.29
C ILE A 122 53.46 16.94 -2.37
N GLU A 123 53.80 17.78 -1.39
CA GLU A 123 55.09 18.47 -1.33
C GLU A 123 56.26 17.48 -1.26
N ALA A 124 56.16 16.45 -0.44
CA ALA A 124 57.19 15.42 -0.33
C ALA A 124 57.38 14.66 -1.66
N TYR A 125 56.30 14.40 -2.41
CA TYR A 125 56.40 13.74 -3.71
C TYR A 125 57.21 14.59 -4.71
N PHE A 126 56.90 15.88 -4.85
CA PHE A 126 57.62 16.74 -5.81
C PHE A 126 59.02 17.13 -5.33
N ALA A 127 59.27 17.14 -4.02
CA ALA A 127 60.63 17.24 -3.50
C ALA A 127 61.50 16.04 -3.88
N ALA A 128 60.91 14.85 -4.01
CA ALA A 128 61.60 13.63 -4.44
C ALA A 128 61.73 13.47 -5.97
N HIS A 129 60.90 14.18 -6.74
CA HIS A 129 60.83 14.09 -8.21
C HIS A 129 61.10 15.46 -8.85
N THR A 130 62.32 15.97 -8.66
CA THR A 130 62.73 17.31 -9.11
C THR A 130 62.79 17.46 -10.65
N ASP A 131 62.70 16.36 -11.38
CA ASP A 131 62.57 16.32 -12.85
C ASP A 131 61.16 16.68 -13.35
N ILE A 132 60.18 16.76 -12.44
CA ILE A 132 58.79 17.05 -12.76
C ILE A 132 58.40 18.45 -12.27
N THR A 133 57.96 19.30 -13.19
CA THR A 133 57.36 20.60 -12.88
C THR A 133 55.84 20.52 -13.06
N PRO A 134 55.03 20.67 -11.99
CA PRO A 134 53.58 20.66 -12.10
C PRO A 134 53.08 21.75 -13.05
N LYS A 135 52.11 21.41 -13.90
CA LYS A 135 51.46 22.36 -14.82
C LYS A 135 49.95 22.42 -14.58
N ALA A 136 49.34 23.54 -14.94
CA ALA A 136 47.91 23.74 -14.77
C ALA A 136 47.13 22.59 -15.43
N GLY A 137 46.20 22.00 -14.69
CA GLY A 137 45.42 20.84 -15.13
C GLY A 137 45.95 19.48 -14.67
N ASP A 138 47.16 19.40 -14.12
CA ASP A 138 47.66 18.17 -13.50
C ASP A 138 46.80 17.78 -12.29
N VAL A 139 46.70 16.48 -12.02
CA VAL A 139 45.91 15.89 -10.94
C VAL A 139 46.81 15.08 -10.02
N PHE A 140 46.65 15.26 -8.71
CA PHE A 140 47.31 14.47 -7.69
C PHE A 140 46.27 13.72 -6.87
N VAL A 141 46.43 12.41 -6.70
CA VAL A 141 45.57 11.59 -5.85
C VAL A 141 46.34 11.15 -4.62
N VAL A 142 45.87 11.58 -3.44
CA VAL A 142 46.38 11.10 -2.15
C VAL A 142 45.51 9.96 -1.69
N THR A 143 46.09 8.77 -1.63
CA THR A 143 45.45 7.57 -1.07
C THR A 143 45.82 7.46 0.41
N THR A 144 44.84 7.63 1.29
CA THR A 144 45.03 7.44 2.74
C THR A 144 44.90 5.98 3.09
N THR A 145 45.93 5.40 3.70
CA THR A 145 45.95 4.00 4.15
C THR A 145 46.30 3.92 5.64
N VAL A 146 45.62 3.08 6.41
CA VAL A 146 45.94 2.86 7.84
C VAL A 146 45.88 1.36 8.14
N GLY A 147 46.92 0.79 8.75
CA GLY A 147 46.95 -0.65 9.03
C GLY A 147 46.73 -1.54 7.79
N GLY A 148 47.15 -1.09 6.61
CA GLY A 148 47.05 -1.84 5.35
C GLY A 148 45.69 -1.77 4.63
N LYS A 149 44.74 -0.95 5.11
CA LYS A 149 43.45 -0.71 4.43
C LYS A 149 43.41 0.68 3.82
N GLU A 150 42.81 0.82 2.65
CA GLU A 150 42.50 2.11 2.00
C GLU A 150 41.27 2.75 2.67
N TYR A 151 41.38 4.02 3.05
CA TYR A 151 40.32 4.77 3.77
C TYR A 151 39.68 5.86 2.92
N GLU A 152 40.49 6.59 2.14
CA GLU A 152 40.05 7.77 1.41
C GLU A 152 41.00 8.01 0.23
N LYS A 153 40.44 8.47 -0.89
CA LYS A 153 41.20 9.03 -2.01
C LYS A 153 40.79 10.47 -2.20
N SER A 154 41.70 11.38 -1.89
CA SER A 154 41.52 12.81 -2.07
C SER A 154 42.23 13.24 -3.34
N ALA A 155 41.49 13.88 -4.24
CA ALA A 155 42.05 14.35 -5.50
C ALA A 155 42.25 15.86 -5.47
N TYR A 156 43.38 16.31 -5.98
CA TYR A 156 43.80 17.70 -6.04
C TYR A 156 44.14 18.06 -7.48
N GLN A 157 43.77 19.26 -7.91
CA GLN A 157 44.15 19.80 -9.21
C GLN A 157 45.19 20.89 -9.01
N TYR A 158 46.22 20.91 -9.85
CA TYR A 158 47.14 22.04 -9.90
C TYR A 158 46.55 23.16 -10.75
N THR A 159 46.36 24.34 -10.15
CA THR A 159 45.76 25.51 -10.81
C THR A 159 46.78 26.33 -11.61
N GLY A 160 48.05 25.94 -11.58
CA GLY A 160 49.18 26.72 -12.08
C GLY A 160 49.95 27.43 -10.97
N THR A 161 49.32 27.64 -9.81
CA THR A 161 49.94 28.27 -8.63
C THR A 161 49.89 27.41 -7.38
N ALA A 162 48.87 26.56 -7.21
CA ALA A 162 48.70 25.71 -6.05
C ALA A 162 47.95 24.41 -6.36
N TRP A 163 48.09 23.42 -5.47
CA TRP A 163 47.25 22.23 -5.44
C TRP A 163 45.97 22.52 -4.66
N GLU A 164 44.82 22.45 -5.33
CA GLU A 164 43.51 22.68 -4.73
C GLU A 164 42.69 21.39 -4.71
N ALA A 165 41.99 21.13 -3.60
CA ALA A 165 41.15 19.95 -3.48
C ALA A 165 39.99 20.02 -4.48
N MET A 166 39.84 18.97 -5.29
CA MET A 166 38.69 18.82 -6.21
C MET A 166 37.42 18.35 -5.49
N THR A 167 37.48 18.13 -4.18
CA THR A 167 36.37 17.57 -3.40
C THR A 167 35.51 18.71 -2.85
N GLY A 168 34.25 18.78 -3.31
CA GLY A 168 33.23 19.70 -2.78
C GLY A 168 32.49 19.15 -1.56
N ASN A 169 31.26 19.62 -1.33
CA ASN A 169 30.41 19.13 -0.24
C ASN A 169 30.24 17.61 -0.30
N VAL A 170 30.49 16.94 0.82
CA VAL A 170 30.30 15.48 0.98
C VAL A 170 28.96 15.19 1.65
N ASP A 171 28.23 14.21 1.09
CA ASP A 171 27.01 13.69 1.69
C ASP A 171 27.34 13.01 3.03
N ALA A 172 26.55 13.28 4.08
CA ALA A 172 26.72 12.68 5.40
C ALA A 172 26.58 11.14 5.39
N ASP A 173 25.93 10.56 4.38
CA ASP A 173 25.89 9.12 4.16
C ASP A 173 27.23 8.53 3.68
N LYS A 174 28.13 9.38 3.16
CA LYS A 174 29.49 9.00 2.72
C LYS A 174 30.56 9.29 3.76
N VAL A 175 30.24 10.02 4.82
CA VAL A 175 31.15 10.28 5.95
C VAL A 175 31.04 9.14 6.95
N ILE A 176 32.06 8.30 7.04
CA ILE A 176 32.05 7.07 7.85
C ILE A 176 32.81 7.29 9.17
N MET A 177 32.19 6.91 10.30
CA MET A 177 32.86 6.93 11.60
C MET A 177 33.97 5.88 11.65
N ARG A 178 35.15 6.30 12.10
CA ARG A 178 36.33 5.44 12.23
C ARG A 178 36.28 4.60 13.49
N GLU A 179 35.88 5.21 14.59
CA GLU A 179 35.88 4.60 15.91
C GLU A 179 34.47 4.51 16.49
N ASN A 180 34.34 3.68 17.51
CA ASN A 180 33.12 3.58 18.29
C ASN A 180 32.97 4.79 19.21
N LEU A 181 31.73 5.09 19.59
CA LEU A 181 31.45 6.20 20.49
C LEU A 181 31.36 5.71 21.94
N MET A 182 32.08 6.36 22.85
CA MET A 182 31.91 6.16 24.28
C MET A 182 30.73 6.99 24.78
N LEU A 183 29.74 6.35 25.37
CA LEU A 183 28.62 6.98 26.05
C LEU A 183 28.98 7.14 27.53
N ALA A 184 29.08 8.38 28.03
CA ALA A 184 29.43 8.71 29.41
C ALA A 184 28.64 9.93 29.92
N GLY A 185 28.45 10.06 31.24
CA GLY A 185 27.66 11.13 31.88
C GLY A 185 26.43 10.61 32.63
N ASP A 186 25.64 11.50 33.24
CA ASP A 186 24.44 11.17 34.05
C ASP A 186 23.16 11.10 33.17
N TYR A 187 23.06 10.04 32.36
CA TYR A 187 21.88 9.71 31.57
C TYR A 187 21.84 8.20 31.28
N ASP A 188 20.66 7.67 31.02
CA ASP A 188 20.44 6.25 30.72
C ASP A 188 19.97 6.00 29.28
N ARG A 189 19.53 7.03 28.55
CA ARG A 189 19.08 6.89 27.16
C ARG A 189 19.33 8.12 26.27
N ILE A 190 19.72 7.88 25.01
CA ILE A 190 19.73 8.86 23.90
C ILE A 190 19.17 8.18 22.65
N GLY A 191 18.00 8.64 22.18
CA GLY A 191 17.28 7.95 21.11
C GLY A 191 17.02 6.48 21.44
N ASN A 192 17.57 5.59 20.60
CA ASN A 192 17.54 4.13 20.78
C ASN A 192 18.67 3.57 21.65
N TRP A 193 19.65 4.38 22.03
CA TRP A 193 20.84 3.91 22.76
C TRP A 193 20.60 3.96 24.26
N THR A 194 20.97 2.88 24.95
CA THR A 194 20.82 2.74 26.39
C THR A 194 22.18 2.50 27.06
N LYS A 195 22.31 2.96 28.30
CA LYS A 195 23.41 2.65 29.21
C LYS A 195 22.93 2.76 30.66
N ASP A 196 23.69 2.24 31.60
CA ASP A 196 23.43 2.53 33.02
C ASP A 196 23.57 4.03 33.29
N LYS A 197 22.67 4.60 34.11
CA LYS A 197 22.56 6.05 34.32
C LYS A 197 23.91 6.73 34.64
N ASN A 198 24.68 6.13 35.55
CA ASN A 198 26.01 6.62 35.94
C ASN A 198 27.17 5.80 35.34
N GLY A 199 26.86 4.81 34.49
CA GLY A 199 27.86 3.96 33.85
C GLY A 199 28.36 4.52 32.52
N THR A 200 29.31 3.81 31.92
CA THR A 200 29.76 4.04 30.55
C THR A 200 29.35 2.88 29.65
N ALA A 201 29.19 3.13 28.35
CA ALA A 201 28.94 2.09 27.36
C ALA A 201 29.64 2.43 26.03
N THR A 202 30.20 1.43 25.36
CA THR A 202 30.74 1.61 23.99
C THR A 202 29.64 1.32 22.98
N LYS A 203 29.31 2.31 22.14
CA LYS A 203 28.37 2.14 21.05
C LYS A 203 29.12 1.83 19.76
N GLU A 204 28.87 0.64 19.23
CA GLU A 204 29.42 0.16 17.97
C GLU A 204 28.88 0.96 16.77
N VAL A 205 29.65 1.96 16.35
CA VAL A 205 29.34 2.83 15.20
C VAL A 205 30.48 2.93 14.18
N SER A 206 31.65 2.34 14.48
CA SER A 206 32.73 2.22 13.49
C SER A 206 32.19 1.57 12.21
N GLY A 207 32.52 2.16 11.06
CA GLY A 207 32.03 1.73 9.75
C GLY A 207 30.63 2.21 9.37
N LYS A 208 29.92 2.95 10.24
CA LYS A 208 28.61 3.54 9.92
C LYS A 208 28.74 5.00 9.44
N SER A 209 27.81 5.43 8.60
CA SER A 209 27.73 6.83 8.19
C SER A 209 27.29 7.75 9.33
N VAL A 210 27.74 9.00 9.32
CA VAL A 210 27.30 10.03 10.28
C VAL A 210 25.78 10.21 10.21
N ALA A 211 25.20 10.18 9.01
CA ALA A 211 23.75 10.24 8.83
C ALA A 211 23.03 9.07 9.53
N ALA A 212 23.51 7.83 9.38
CA ALA A 212 22.93 6.67 10.06
C ALA A 212 23.00 6.79 11.59
N ILE A 213 24.12 7.30 12.11
CA ILE A 213 24.33 7.51 13.54
C ILE A 213 23.37 8.58 14.09
N LEU A 214 23.29 9.73 13.43
CA LEU A 214 22.38 10.81 13.83
C LEU A 214 20.92 10.37 13.78
N LYS A 215 20.53 9.59 12.77
CA LYS A 215 19.21 9.00 12.67
C LYS A 215 18.91 8.07 13.84
N ASP A 216 19.86 7.22 14.24
CA ASP A 216 19.68 6.31 15.39
C ASP A 216 19.65 7.06 16.74
N MET A 217 20.44 8.14 16.88
CA MET A 217 20.46 8.98 18.09
C MET A 217 19.21 9.85 18.26
N THR A 218 18.63 10.33 17.15
CA THR A 218 17.47 11.25 17.18
C THR A 218 16.13 10.54 17.07
N SER A 219 16.13 9.23 16.78
CA SER A 219 14.92 8.41 16.74
C SER A 219 14.73 7.60 18.02
N LYS A 220 13.47 7.28 18.31
CA LYS A 220 13.11 6.32 19.34
C LYS A 220 12.12 5.32 18.76
N THR A 221 12.51 4.05 18.73
CA THR A 221 11.64 2.94 18.35
C THR A 221 10.55 2.77 19.39
N LEU A 222 9.30 2.76 18.92
CA LEU A 222 8.08 2.54 19.68
C LEU A 222 7.39 1.31 19.12
N GLN A 223 7.17 0.33 19.98
CA GLN A 223 6.50 -0.91 19.58
C GLN A 223 5.01 -0.67 19.30
N PRO A 224 4.45 -1.37 18.29
CA PRO A 224 3.03 -1.29 18.00
C PRO A 224 2.17 -1.99 19.06
N THR A 225 0.87 -1.71 19.01
CA THR A 225 -0.16 -2.44 19.75
C THR A 225 -1.31 -2.76 18.81
N ILE A 226 -2.04 -3.86 19.07
CA ILE A 226 -3.32 -4.14 18.40
C ILE A 226 -4.33 -3.11 18.89
N THR A 227 -4.88 -2.31 17.97
CA THR A 227 -5.86 -1.26 18.29
C THR A 227 -7.30 -1.73 18.07
N ALA A 228 -7.50 -2.70 17.17
CA ALA A 228 -8.79 -3.36 16.98
C ALA A 228 -8.59 -4.82 16.59
N ASN A 229 -9.38 -5.71 17.19
CA ASN A 229 -9.45 -7.10 16.78
C ASN A 229 -10.34 -7.27 15.53
N PRO A 230 -10.16 -8.35 14.74
CA PRO A 230 -11.04 -8.64 13.63
C PRO A 230 -12.52 -8.75 14.06
N SER A 231 -13.44 -8.34 13.19
CA SER A 231 -14.88 -8.34 13.48
C SER A 231 -15.73 -8.48 12.21
N ILE A 232 -17.00 -8.86 12.34
CA ILE A 232 -17.90 -9.11 11.19
C ILE A 232 -18.83 -7.92 10.91
N ASN A 233 -18.84 -7.47 9.66
CA ASN A 233 -19.70 -6.42 9.13
C ASN A 233 -20.87 -6.98 8.30
N GLY A 234 -21.96 -6.22 8.17
CA GLY A 234 -23.08 -6.49 7.24
C GLY A 234 -24.12 -7.53 7.66
N PHE A 235 -23.71 -8.64 8.27
CA PHE A 235 -24.59 -9.80 8.52
C PHE A 235 -25.91 -9.45 9.25
N GLY A 236 -27.01 -10.01 8.76
CA GLY A 236 -28.37 -9.81 9.29
C GLY A 236 -29.37 -10.78 8.66
N LEU A 237 -30.62 -10.74 9.13
CA LEU A 237 -31.74 -11.55 8.63
C LEU A 237 -32.85 -10.62 8.13
N SER A 238 -33.19 -10.72 6.85
CA SER A 238 -34.24 -9.87 6.25
C SER A 238 -35.59 -10.18 6.86
N GLY A 239 -36.35 -9.14 7.18
CA GLY A 239 -37.70 -9.25 7.76
C GLY A 239 -37.74 -9.66 9.23
N ALA A 240 -36.59 -9.87 9.89
CA ALA A 240 -36.52 -10.20 11.30
C ALA A 240 -37.24 -9.15 12.17
N GLY A 241 -38.08 -9.63 13.07
CA GLY A 241 -38.87 -8.80 13.97
C GLY A 241 -40.03 -9.59 14.59
N ALA A 242 -40.84 -8.90 15.38
CA ALA A 242 -42.03 -9.49 15.97
C ALA A 242 -43.11 -9.67 14.89
N VAL A 243 -43.61 -10.90 14.72
CA VAL A 243 -44.68 -11.26 13.77
C VAL A 243 -45.81 -12.01 14.49
N GLU A 244 -47.03 -11.98 13.94
CA GLU A 244 -48.15 -12.68 14.55
C GLU A 244 -47.88 -14.19 14.59
N ALA A 245 -48.10 -14.83 15.73
CA ALA A 245 -47.93 -16.27 15.90
C ALA A 245 -48.75 -17.02 14.84
N GLY A 246 -48.11 -17.92 14.09
CA GLY A 246 -48.67 -18.57 12.90
C GLY A 246 -48.23 -17.96 11.57
N THR A 247 -47.34 -16.96 11.59
CA THR A 247 -46.79 -16.37 10.36
C THR A 247 -45.84 -17.37 9.68
N PRO A 248 -46.09 -17.78 8.43
CA PRO A 248 -45.19 -18.64 7.69
C PRO A 248 -44.00 -17.84 7.14
N VAL A 249 -42.81 -18.44 7.21
CA VAL A 249 -41.60 -17.99 6.54
C VAL A 249 -41.17 -19.14 5.63
N ALA A 250 -41.58 -19.07 4.37
CA ALA A 250 -41.26 -20.12 3.39
C ALA A 250 -39.75 -20.26 3.19
N THR A 251 -39.06 -19.12 3.13
CA THR A 251 -37.61 -19.02 2.99
C THR A 251 -37.11 -17.85 3.83
N ALA A 252 -36.14 -18.11 4.70
CA ALA A 252 -35.44 -17.09 5.47
C ALA A 252 -34.21 -16.61 4.69
N SER A 253 -34.02 -15.29 4.55
CA SER A 253 -32.93 -14.71 3.76
C SER A 253 -31.95 -13.95 4.64
N TYR A 254 -30.71 -14.43 4.74
CA TYR A 254 -29.63 -13.75 5.47
C TYR A 254 -28.78 -12.88 4.53
N LEU A 255 -28.29 -11.76 5.06
CA LEU A 255 -27.49 -10.78 4.33
C LEU A 255 -26.03 -11.22 4.20
N ALA A 256 -25.35 -10.66 3.21
CA ALA A 256 -23.91 -10.83 3.02
C ALA A 256 -23.12 -10.33 4.24
N ALA A 257 -21.91 -10.87 4.41
CA ALA A 257 -21.00 -10.47 5.49
C ALA A 257 -19.55 -10.34 5.01
N SER A 258 -18.81 -9.43 5.65
CA SER A 258 -17.38 -9.24 5.40
C SER A 258 -16.62 -9.15 6.72
N LEU A 259 -15.33 -9.51 6.68
CA LEU A 259 -14.45 -9.45 7.85
C LEU A 259 -13.71 -8.12 7.84
N ASN A 260 -13.88 -7.32 8.90
CA ASN A 260 -12.94 -6.26 9.24
C ASN A 260 -11.65 -6.94 9.75
N PRO A 261 -10.50 -6.68 9.12
CA PRO A 261 -9.25 -7.37 9.43
C PRO A 261 -8.57 -6.90 10.74
N GLY A 262 -9.18 -5.94 11.45
CA GLY A 262 -8.61 -5.32 12.64
C GLY A 262 -7.59 -4.24 12.29
N SER A 263 -6.84 -3.76 13.29
CA SER A 263 -5.83 -2.71 13.08
C SER A 263 -4.71 -2.74 14.11
N TYR A 264 -3.57 -2.17 13.72
CA TYR A 264 -2.43 -1.88 14.59
C TYR A 264 -2.23 -0.37 14.74
N LYS A 265 -1.64 0.05 15.86
CA LYS A 265 -1.24 1.45 16.09
C LYS A 265 -0.19 1.93 15.09
N TYR A 266 0.80 1.07 14.86
CA TYR A 266 1.77 1.17 13.77
C TYR A 266 1.64 -0.18 13.05
N GLY A 267 1.26 -0.14 11.79
CA GLY A 267 0.92 -1.34 11.04
C GLY A 267 1.72 -1.39 9.76
N PRO A 268 1.89 -2.59 9.16
CA PRO A 268 2.44 -2.69 7.83
C PRO A 268 1.60 -1.84 6.90
N LYS A 269 2.25 -1.15 5.95
CA LYS A 269 1.54 -0.29 4.98
C LYS A 269 0.45 -1.03 4.22
N THR A 270 0.57 -2.35 4.09
CA THR A 270 -0.39 -3.26 3.43
C THR A 270 -1.57 -3.66 4.32
N GLY A 271 -1.65 -3.20 5.57
CA GLY A 271 -2.66 -3.59 6.54
C GLY A 271 -2.28 -4.85 7.34
N THR A 272 -3.22 -5.39 8.13
CA THR A 272 -2.95 -6.51 9.04
C THR A 272 -2.79 -7.86 8.33
N GLY A 273 -3.16 -7.97 7.04
CA GLY A 273 -3.12 -9.22 6.28
C GLY A 273 -4.14 -10.27 6.73
N VAL A 274 -5.01 -9.96 7.71
CA VAL A 274 -6.05 -10.87 8.17
C VAL A 274 -7.13 -10.99 7.11
N VAL A 275 -7.37 -12.20 6.63
CA VAL A 275 -8.42 -12.52 5.65
C VAL A 275 -9.22 -13.71 6.17
N ALA A 276 -10.53 -13.68 5.95
CA ALA A 276 -11.39 -14.81 6.27
C ALA A 276 -11.05 -15.99 5.34
N SER A 277 -10.91 -17.19 5.90
CA SER A 277 -10.70 -18.43 5.16
C SER A 277 -12.00 -19.22 4.99
N ASN A 278 -12.93 -19.10 5.94
CA ASN A 278 -14.21 -19.79 5.92
C ASN A 278 -15.31 -18.98 6.61
N TRP A 279 -16.52 -19.09 6.09
CA TRP A 279 -17.74 -18.56 6.68
C TRP A 279 -18.74 -19.69 6.93
N LYS A 280 -19.06 -19.94 8.20
CA LYS A 280 -20.10 -20.88 8.63
C LYS A 280 -21.36 -20.11 9.00
N VAL A 281 -22.50 -20.50 8.45
CA VAL A 281 -23.82 -19.95 8.82
C VAL A 281 -24.62 -21.02 9.55
N GLU A 282 -25.10 -20.69 10.74
CA GLU A 282 -25.91 -21.55 11.59
C GLU A 282 -27.30 -20.93 11.78
N ARG A 283 -28.33 -21.70 11.47
CA ARG A 283 -29.69 -21.41 11.90
C ARG A 283 -29.79 -21.68 13.40
N ILE A 284 -30.39 -20.76 14.15
CA ILE A 284 -30.63 -20.91 15.59
C ILE A 284 -32.13 -20.75 15.85
N THR A 285 -32.70 -21.78 16.44
CA THR A 285 -34.10 -21.81 16.90
C THR A 285 -34.16 -22.22 18.38
N ASP A 286 -35.36 -22.30 18.93
CA ASP A 286 -35.62 -22.89 20.25
C ASP A 286 -35.35 -24.41 20.30
N GLY A 287 -35.25 -25.07 19.15
CA GLY A 287 -34.87 -26.49 19.04
C GLY A 287 -33.36 -26.74 18.98
N GLY A 288 -32.53 -25.69 18.85
CA GLY A 288 -31.08 -25.80 18.79
C GLY A 288 -30.45 -25.02 17.63
N ALA A 289 -29.18 -25.32 17.34
CA ALA A 289 -28.43 -24.72 16.26
C ALA A 289 -28.10 -25.77 15.18
N GLU A 290 -28.23 -25.39 13.91
CA GLU A 290 -27.95 -26.24 12.76
C GLU A 290 -27.16 -25.47 11.70
N GLN A 291 -26.09 -26.06 11.18
CA GLN A 291 -25.32 -25.46 10.10
C GLN A 291 -26.09 -25.55 8.79
N VAL A 292 -26.34 -24.41 8.16
CA VAL A 292 -27.08 -24.31 6.89
C VAL A 292 -26.20 -23.92 5.70
N ALA A 293 -25.02 -23.34 5.96
CA ALA A 293 -24.03 -23.06 4.92
C ALA A 293 -22.61 -23.09 5.49
N SER A 294 -21.65 -23.44 4.63
CA SER A 294 -20.21 -23.26 4.86
C SER A 294 -19.56 -22.86 3.54
N VAL A 295 -18.86 -21.73 3.53
CA VAL A 295 -18.27 -21.14 2.31
C VAL A 295 -16.81 -20.80 2.56
N ASP A 296 -15.91 -21.42 1.81
CA ASP A 296 -14.48 -21.09 1.81
C ASP A 296 -14.23 -19.88 0.90
N ALA A 297 -14.31 -18.69 1.49
CA ALA A 297 -14.17 -17.43 0.78
C ALA A 297 -13.73 -16.30 1.72
N THR A 298 -13.26 -15.20 1.12
CA THR A 298 -12.85 -14.00 1.84
C THR A 298 -14.04 -13.17 2.36
N SER A 299 -15.24 -13.41 1.82
CA SER A 299 -16.51 -12.83 2.26
C SER A 299 -17.65 -13.84 2.13
N LEU A 300 -18.73 -13.62 2.87
CA LEU A 300 -19.97 -14.40 2.77
C LEU A 300 -20.94 -13.67 1.83
N PRO A 301 -21.39 -14.28 0.72
CA PRO A 301 -22.51 -13.74 -0.05
C PRO A 301 -23.84 -13.84 0.71
N ALA A 302 -24.82 -13.02 0.32
CA ALA A 302 -26.19 -13.17 0.83
C ALA A 302 -26.74 -14.55 0.41
N GLY A 303 -27.58 -15.14 1.25
CA GLY A 303 -28.10 -16.48 1.03
C GLY A 303 -29.45 -16.70 1.68
N SER A 304 -29.96 -17.91 1.54
CA SER A 304 -31.28 -18.27 2.00
C SER A 304 -31.36 -19.68 2.57
N ASP A 305 -32.40 -19.93 3.35
CA ASP A 305 -32.68 -21.19 4.02
C ASP A 305 -34.18 -21.47 4.00
N ASN A 306 -34.58 -22.57 3.36
CA ASN A 306 -35.97 -23.02 3.23
C ASN A 306 -36.30 -24.22 4.13
N ASN A 307 -35.43 -24.55 5.10
CA ASN A 307 -35.60 -25.66 6.02
C ASN A 307 -35.84 -27.03 5.32
N GLY A 308 -35.09 -27.32 4.26
CA GLY A 308 -35.28 -28.53 3.46
C GLY A 308 -36.62 -28.57 2.71
N GLY A 309 -37.21 -27.40 2.43
CA GLY A 309 -38.51 -27.26 1.79
C GLY A 309 -39.70 -27.15 2.76
N ASN A 310 -39.47 -27.35 4.06
CA ASN A 310 -40.54 -27.28 5.06
C ASN A 310 -40.90 -25.84 5.47
N GLY A 311 -40.01 -24.87 5.21
CA GLY A 311 -40.13 -23.51 5.74
C GLY A 311 -40.16 -23.47 7.27
N PHE A 312 -40.63 -22.35 7.80
CA PHE A 312 -40.82 -22.13 9.24
C PHE A 312 -42.20 -21.54 9.53
N ILE A 313 -42.72 -21.85 10.71
CA ILE A 313 -43.87 -21.16 11.28
C ILE A 313 -43.39 -20.42 12.52
N ILE A 314 -43.45 -19.09 12.52
CA ILE A 314 -43.07 -18.32 13.72
C ILE A 314 -44.23 -18.41 14.71
N GLY A 315 -44.01 -19.11 15.82
CA GLY A 315 -45.11 -19.58 16.67
C GLY A 315 -44.74 -19.65 18.15
N ASP A 316 -45.71 -19.36 19.02
CA ASP A 316 -45.53 -19.31 20.48
C ASP A 316 -45.99 -20.59 21.20
N ALA A 317 -46.24 -21.66 20.44
CA ALA A 317 -46.57 -23.00 20.89
C ALA A 317 -45.74 -24.02 20.07
N GLY A 318 -45.23 -25.07 20.73
CA GLY A 318 -44.50 -26.13 20.02
C GLY A 318 -45.38 -26.83 18.97
N GLY A 319 -44.76 -27.32 17.89
CA GLY A 319 -45.43 -28.01 16.79
C GLY A 319 -44.46 -28.30 15.63
N ALA A 320 -44.86 -29.13 14.66
CA ALA A 320 -44.03 -29.41 13.49
C ALA A 320 -43.70 -28.10 12.74
N ASN A 321 -42.40 -27.81 12.57
CA ASN A 321 -41.86 -26.59 11.93
C ASN A 321 -42.19 -25.26 12.64
N ALA A 322 -42.83 -25.28 13.81
CA ALA A 322 -43.08 -24.10 14.61
C ALA A 322 -41.85 -23.76 15.47
N VAL A 323 -41.40 -22.51 15.40
CA VAL A 323 -40.23 -22.01 16.13
C VAL A 323 -40.59 -20.74 16.90
N ALA A 324 -40.26 -20.72 18.20
CA ALA A 324 -40.47 -19.56 19.06
C ALA A 324 -39.44 -18.44 18.85
N SER A 325 -38.35 -18.77 18.16
CA SER A 325 -37.41 -17.79 17.65
C SER A 325 -36.72 -18.35 16.40
N LEU A 326 -36.50 -17.50 15.40
CA LEU A 326 -35.65 -17.83 14.25
C LEU A 326 -34.65 -16.72 14.03
N LYS A 327 -33.36 -17.03 14.20
CA LYS A 327 -32.25 -16.15 13.87
C LYS A 327 -31.12 -16.96 13.25
N TYR A 328 -30.11 -16.27 12.74
CA TYR A 328 -28.91 -16.89 12.21
C TYR A 328 -27.68 -16.37 12.93
N ARG A 329 -26.65 -17.20 12.99
CA ARG A 329 -25.31 -16.85 13.42
C ARG A 329 -24.35 -17.09 12.28
N VAL A 330 -23.47 -16.13 12.04
CA VAL A 330 -22.33 -16.32 11.16
C VAL A 330 -21.06 -16.45 12.00
N THR A 331 -20.18 -17.36 11.60
CA THR A 331 -18.83 -17.52 12.13
C THR A 331 -17.82 -17.37 11.00
N ALA A 332 -16.93 -16.38 11.08
CA ALA A 332 -15.82 -16.19 10.16
C ALA A 332 -14.54 -16.73 10.80
N THR A 333 -13.89 -17.70 10.15
CA THR A 333 -12.55 -18.19 10.52
C THR A 333 -11.51 -17.39 9.75
N HIS A 334 -10.41 -17.01 10.38
CA HIS A 334 -9.34 -16.23 9.76
C HIS A 334 -7.96 -16.69 10.20
N GLY A 335 -6.97 -16.52 9.31
CA GLY A 335 -5.56 -16.75 9.61
C GLY A 335 -4.97 -15.72 10.57
N ALA A 336 -3.71 -15.92 10.95
CA ALA A 336 -2.95 -14.94 11.70
C ALA A 336 -2.65 -13.72 10.81
N GLY A 337 -2.60 -12.53 11.42
CA GLY A 337 -2.15 -11.33 10.77
C GLY A 337 -0.64 -11.33 10.57
N VAL A 338 -0.15 -10.49 9.66
CA VAL A 338 1.28 -10.21 9.52
C VAL A 338 1.79 -9.47 10.75
N GLN A 339 3.08 -9.64 11.04
CA GLN A 339 3.76 -8.95 12.12
C GLN A 339 3.69 -7.43 11.91
N ALA A 340 3.32 -6.70 12.97
CA ALA A 340 3.19 -5.26 12.94
C ALA A 340 4.55 -4.57 12.82
N GLU A 341 4.53 -3.35 12.26
CA GLU A 341 5.70 -2.48 12.17
C GLU A 341 5.83 -1.61 13.43
N ASP A 342 7.04 -1.21 13.79
CA ASP A 342 7.27 -0.13 14.74
C ASP A 342 6.99 1.25 14.10
N ASN A 343 7.09 2.32 14.89
CA ASN A 343 6.89 3.69 14.39
C ASN A 343 7.91 4.17 13.35
N LEU A 344 8.99 3.41 13.09
CA LEU A 344 10.03 3.72 12.12
C LEU A 344 9.93 2.83 10.86
N GLY A 345 8.94 1.92 10.79
CA GLY A 345 8.72 0.99 9.68
C GLY A 345 9.52 -0.31 9.77
N GLY A 346 10.20 -0.57 10.89
CA GLY A 346 10.87 -1.83 11.17
C GLY A 346 9.90 -2.89 11.70
N ALA A 347 10.26 -4.18 11.65
CA ALA A 347 9.45 -5.22 12.25
C ALA A 347 9.42 -5.07 13.79
N SER A 348 8.24 -5.20 14.40
CA SER A 348 8.08 -5.12 15.85
C SER A 348 8.96 -6.11 16.63
N ASN A 349 9.52 -5.67 17.74
CA ASN A 349 10.31 -6.49 18.66
C ASN A 349 10.00 -6.12 20.13
N PRO A 350 9.24 -6.93 20.87
CA PRO A 350 8.78 -8.28 20.52
C PRO A 350 7.77 -8.28 19.36
N ALA A 351 7.68 -9.41 18.66
CA ALA A 351 6.75 -9.57 17.53
C ALA A 351 5.30 -9.40 17.99
N VAL A 352 4.59 -8.45 17.38
CA VAL A 352 3.17 -8.22 17.62
C VAL A 352 2.40 -8.62 16.36
N ALA A 353 1.49 -9.59 16.48
CA ALA A 353 0.63 -10.02 15.38
C ALA A 353 -0.76 -10.41 15.90
N ILE A 354 -1.80 -10.19 15.10
CA ILE A 354 -3.14 -10.73 15.38
C ILE A 354 -3.07 -12.26 15.25
N ALA A 355 -3.49 -12.98 16.28
CA ALA A 355 -3.54 -14.44 16.22
C ALA A 355 -4.65 -14.94 15.26
N ALA A 356 -4.44 -16.12 14.68
CA ALA A 356 -5.49 -16.83 13.95
C ALA A 356 -6.67 -17.15 14.89
N GLY A 357 -7.88 -17.19 14.36
CA GLY A 357 -9.05 -17.47 15.17
C GLY A 357 -10.36 -17.32 14.42
N SER A 358 -11.45 -17.17 15.18
CA SER A 358 -12.79 -17.02 14.64
C SER A 358 -13.53 -15.84 15.27
N LYS A 359 -14.45 -15.26 14.51
CA LYS A 359 -15.38 -14.22 14.97
C LYS A 359 -16.81 -14.65 14.69
N THR A 360 -17.73 -14.30 15.58
CA THR A 360 -19.15 -14.66 15.46
C THR A 360 -20.04 -13.43 15.50
N LYS A 361 -21.15 -13.46 14.77
CA LYS A 361 -22.19 -12.43 14.84
C LYS A 361 -23.57 -13.05 14.65
N ASP A 362 -24.51 -12.65 15.50
CA ASP A 362 -25.92 -13.05 15.40
C ASP A 362 -26.71 -12.01 14.60
N SER A 363 -27.69 -12.46 13.84
CA SER A 363 -28.72 -11.60 13.26
C SER A 363 -29.75 -11.20 14.33
N ALA A 364 -30.61 -10.23 13.99
CA ALA A 364 -31.90 -10.10 14.66
C ALA A 364 -32.76 -11.36 14.46
N ALA A 365 -33.78 -11.53 15.29
CA ALA A 365 -34.64 -12.71 15.30
C ALA A 365 -36.06 -12.38 14.84
N TYR A 366 -36.70 -13.34 14.16
CA TYR A 366 -38.15 -13.44 14.19
C TYR A 366 -38.60 -13.91 15.57
N THR A 367 -39.64 -13.26 16.09
CA THR A 367 -40.29 -13.64 17.35
C THR A 367 -41.81 -13.58 17.20
N PRO A 368 -42.56 -14.53 17.81
CA PRO A 368 -44.01 -14.52 17.73
C PRO A 368 -44.60 -13.50 18.71
N PHE A 369 -45.71 -12.87 18.30
CA PHE A 369 -46.63 -12.18 19.21
C PHE A 369 -48.07 -12.60 18.96
N ARG A 370 -48.93 -12.38 19.95
CA ARG A 370 -50.37 -12.59 19.85
C ARG A 370 -51.07 -11.24 19.93
N ASN A 371 -51.96 -10.98 18.98
CA ASN A 371 -52.81 -9.79 19.01
C ASN A 371 -53.77 -9.83 20.20
N TYR A 372 -54.13 -8.68 20.72
CA TYR A 372 -55.45 -8.51 21.35
C TYR A 372 -56.43 -7.96 20.29
N PHE A 373 -57.71 -8.22 20.49
CA PHE A 373 -58.76 -7.89 19.53
C PHE A 373 -59.81 -7.03 20.21
N PHE A 374 -60.41 -6.10 19.47
CA PHE A 374 -61.46 -5.26 19.99
C PHE A 374 -62.37 -4.73 18.88
N GLY A 375 -63.63 -4.48 19.21
CA GLY A 375 -64.56 -3.90 18.26
C GLY A 375 -65.99 -4.00 18.72
N ALA A 376 -66.89 -3.51 17.88
CA ALA A 376 -68.32 -3.58 18.11
C ALA A 376 -69.06 -3.98 16.83
N THR A 377 -70.12 -4.78 16.99
CA THR A 377 -70.88 -5.34 15.86
C THR A 377 -72.37 -5.14 16.06
N ALA A 378 -73.11 -4.91 14.98
CA ALA A 378 -74.58 -4.82 14.98
C ALA A 378 -75.24 -6.18 15.20
N GLU A 379 -74.59 -7.25 14.75
CA GLU A 379 -75.03 -8.63 14.96
C GLU A 379 -74.34 -9.26 16.17
N LYS A 380 -74.95 -10.34 16.66
CA LYS A 380 -74.50 -11.14 17.82
C LYS A 380 -74.14 -12.57 17.41
N PRO A 381 -73.15 -12.80 16.53
CA PRO A 381 -72.75 -14.15 16.11
C PRO A 381 -72.23 -14.99 17.29
N ALA A 382 -71.94 -16.27 17.07
CA ALA A 382 -71.30 -17.10 18.08
C ALA A 382 -69.96 -16.47 18.51
N LEU A 383 -69.68 -16.50 19.82
CA LEU A 383 -68.44 -15.94 20.36
C LEU A 383 -67.31 -16.98 20.22
N ASP A 384 -66.80 -17.14 19.01
CA ASP A 384 -65.76 -18.11 18.64
C ASP A 384 -64.48 -17.43 18.10
N SER A 385 -63.46 -18.23 17.79
CA SER A 385 -62.19 -17.75 17.24
C SER A 385 -62.38 -16.91 15.97
N ALA A 386 -63.26 -17.33 15.06
CA ALA A 386 -63.49 -16.65 13.79
C ALA A 386 -64.07 -15.25 14.00
N TYR A 387 -65.05 -15.13 14.89
CA TYR A 387 -65.61 -13.83 15.27
C TYR A 387 -64.56 -12.93 15.92
N ILE A 388 -63.81 -13.42 16.91
CA ILE A 388 -62.79 -12.62 17.61
C ILE A 388 -61.71 -12.12 16.66
N ARG A 389 -61.22 -12.99 15.75
CA ARG A 389 -60.21 -12.62 14.76
C ARG A 389 -60.73 -11.66 13.68
N GLY A 390 -62.04 -11.62 13.46
CA GLY A 390 -62.70 -10.66 12.58
C GLY A 390 -62.80 -9.24 13.14
N LEU A 391 -62.53 -9.04 14.44
CA LEU A 391 -62.49 -7.72 15.07
C LEU A 391 -61.18 -6.97 14.75
N THR A 392 -61.08 -5.71 15.19
CA THR A 392 -59.85 -4.93 15.05
C THR A 392 -58.72 -5.59 15.81
N LYS A 393 -57.64 -5.93 15.10
CA LYS A 393 -56.41 -6.46 15.69
C LYS A 393 -55.49 -5.34 16.17
N SER A 394 -54.77 -5.59 17.26
CA SER A 394 -53.81 -4.64 17.83
C SER A 394 -52.55 -4.36 17.00
N GLY A 395 -52.15 -5.30 16.13
CA GLY A 395 -50.89 -5.26 15.38
C GLY A 395 -49.63 -5.49 16.23
N LYS A 396 -49.77 -5.80 17.53
CA LYS A 396 -48.65 -5.98 18.47
C LYS A 396 -49.05 -6.88 19.64
N ALA A 397 -48.07 -7.28 20.45
CA ALA A 397 -48.33 -7.99 21.69
C ALA A 397 -49.18 -7.15 22.66
N TYR A 398 -49.91 -7.84 23.55
CA TYR A 398 -50.56 -7.19 24.69
C TYR A 398 -49.55 -6.39 25.53
N ALA A 399 -49.90 -5.13 25.81
CA ALA A 399 -49.18 -4.27 26.74
C ALA A 399 -50.20 -3.42 27.53
N PRO A 400 -49.92 -3.10 28.81
CA PRO A 400 -50.73 -2.14 29.56
C PRO A 400 -50.80 -0.79 28.85
N GLY A 401 -51.94 -0.11 28.95
CA GLY A 401 -52.18 1.16 28.28
C GLY A 401 -53.65 1.40 27.98
N VAL A 402 -53.97 2.53 27.38
CA VAL A 402 -55.35 2.87 27.00
C VAL A 402 -55.55 2.65 25.51
N ILE A 403 -56.58 1.89 25.14
CA ILE A 403 -57.02 1.72 23.76
C ILE A 403 -58.36 2.41 23.55
N THR A 404 -58.62 2.84 22.32
CA THR A 404 -59.90 3.46 21.94
C THR A 404 -60.72 2.47 21.13
N VAL A 405 -61.95 2.21 21.58
CA VAL A 405 -62.92 1.38 20.86
C VAL A 405 -64.02 2.30 20.34
N ASN A 406 -64.11 2.43 19.02
CA ASN A 406 -65.18 3.18 18.37
C ASN A 406 -66.38 2.24 18.17
N VAL A 407 -67.52 2.62 18.74
CA VAL A 407 -68.77 1.87 18.69
C VAL A 407 -69.71 2.59 17.72
N PRO A 408 -70.02 2.02 16.54
CA PRO A 408 -70.93 2.67 15.60
C PRO A 408 -72.37 2.63 16.10
N ALA A 409 -73.21 3.56 15.61
CA ALA A 409 -74.66 3.48 15.80
C ALA A 409 -75.18 2.13 15.24
N GLY A 410 -76.15 1.54 15.92
CA GLY A 410 -76.70 0.22 15.64
C GLY A 410 -75.88 -0.95 16.20
N ALA A 411 -74.74 -0.72 16.85
CA ALA A 411 -73.98 -1.79 17.49
C ALA A 411 -74.75 -2.41 18.66
N ASN A 412 -74.79 -3.75 18.69
CA ASN A 412 -75.47 -4.56 19.71
C ASN A 412 -74.52 -5.41 20.55
N ARG A 413 -73.22 -5.38 20.24
CA ARG A 413 -72.18 -6.05 21.02
C ARG A 413 -70.89 -5.26 20.93
N VAL A 414 -70.22 -5.11 22.06
CA VAL A 414 -68.84 -4.61 22.15
C VAL A 414 -67.99 -5.71 22.76
N VAL A 415 -66.85 -6.00 22.15
CA VAL A 415 -65.92 -7.04 22.59
C VAL A 415 -64.51 -6.50 22.71
N ILE A 416 -63.83 -6.87 23.80
CA ILE A 416 -62.38 -6.74 23.96
C ILE A 416 -61.84 -8.12 24.35
N ALA A 417 -60.93 -8.68 23.57
CA ALA A 417 -60.31 -9.97 23.82
C ALA A 417 -58.80 -9.80 24.03
N CYS A 418 -58.31 -10.19 25.21
CA CYS A 418 -56.88 -10.20 25.53
C CYS A 418 -56.44 -11.63 25.85
N ILE A 419 -55.22 -11.99 25.46
CA ILE A 419 -54.67 -13.31 25.74
C ILE A 419 -54.73 -13.63 27.25
N ALA A 420 -55.08 -14.88 27.58
CA ALA A 420 -55.14 -15.34 28.96
C ALA A 420 -53.76 -15.28 29.64
N GLY A 421 -53.75 -15.21 30.97
CA GLY A 421 -52.54 -14.98 31.78
C GLY A 421 -52.09 -13.51 31.85
N LYS A 422 -52.76 -12.60 31.15
CA LYS A 422 -52.63 -11.14 31.34
C LYS A 422 -53.82 -10.60 32.13
N THR A 423 -53.63 -9.45 32.80
CA THR A 423 -54.70 -8.76 33.54
C THR A 423 -55.86 -8.40 32.62
N GLY A 424 -55.57 -7.96 31.40
CA GLY A 424 -56.55 -7.55 30.40
C GLY A 424 -57.24 -6.24 30.76
N VAL A 425 -58.57 -6.17 30.61
CA VAL A 425 -59.32 -4.92 30.84
C VAL A 425 -59.43 -4.62 32.34
N LYS A 426 -58.93 -3.45 32.75
CA LYS A 426 -59.06 -2.88 34.10
C LYS A 426 -60.19 -1.88 34.23
N LYS A 427 -60.43 -1.09 33.18
CA LYS A 427 -61.40 0.01 33.21
C LYS A 427 -61.96 0.29 31.81
N VAL A 428 -63.24 0.62 31.72
CA VAL A 428 -63.89 1.08 30.49
C VAL A 428 -64.63 2.39 30.78
N ILE A 429 -64.17 3.49 30.18
CA ILE A 429 -64.82 4.79 30.25
C ILE A 429 -65.56 5.05 28.94
N ASN A 430 -66.85 5.37 29.02
CA ASN A 430 -67.62 5.86 27.88
C ASN A 430 -67.46 7.38 27.78
N GLU A 431 -66.54 7.82 26.93
CA GLU A 431 -66.18 9.24 26.75
C GLU A 431 -67.38 10.04 26.23
N THR A 432 -68.16 9.45 25.33
CA THR A 432 -69.38 10.05 24.76
C THR A 432 -70.55 10.14 25.74
N ALA A 433 -70.53 9.37 26.84
CA ALA A 433 -71.53 9.42 27.90
C ALA A 433 -70.97 10.10 29.17
N LEU A 434 -70.45 11.31 29.02
CA LEU A 434 -69.92 12.13 30.11
C LEU A 434 -68.82 11.44 30.95
N ASN A 435 -67.98 10.63 30.30
CA ASN A 435 -66.94 9.83 30.95
C ASN A 435 -67.46 8.83 32.00
N ALA A 436 -68.67 8.31 31.82
CA ALA A 436 -69.22 7.28 32.68
C ALA A 436 -68.31 6.04 32.73
N ASP A 437 -68.09 5.52 33.93
CA ASP A 437 -67.43 4.22 34.12
C ASP A 437 -68.45 3.12 33.85
N VAL A 438 -68.20 2.34 32.80
CA VAL A 438 -69.09 1.25 32.35
C VAL A 438 -68.41 -0.11 32.50
N THR A 439 -67.33 -0.20 33.28
CA THR A 439 -66.54 -1.42 33.44
C THR A 439 -67.40 -2.62 33.85
N ASP A 440 -68.27 -2.43 34.84
CA ASP A 440 -69.11 -3.50 35.41
C ASP A 440 -70.21 -4.00 34.46
N THR A 441 -70.43 -3.30 33.33
CA THR A 441 -71.37 -3.75 32.29
C THR A 441 -70.80 -4.87 31.41
N PHE A 442 -69.48 -5.06 31.41
CA PHE A 442 -68.83 -6.09 30.60
C PHE A 442 -68.76 -7.42 31.36
N THR A 443 -69.26 -8.49 30.74
CA THR A 443 -69.09 -9.85 31.24
C THR A 443 -67.85 -10.49 30.64
N LYS A 444 -66.99 -11.05 31.49
CA LYS A 444 -65.79 -11.79 31.06
C LYS A 444 -66.15 -13.24 30.69
N LYS A 445 -65.64 -13.70 29.55
CA LYS A 445 -65.73 -15.07 29.03
C LYS A 445 -64.33 -15.58 28.66
N THR A 446 -64.19 -16.89 28.48
CA THR A 446 -62.97 -17.51 27.94
C THR A 446 -63.27 -18.05 26.56
N VAL A 447 -62.45 -17.73 25.57
CA VAL A 447 -62.57 -18.21 24.20
C VAL A 447 -61.19 -18.64 23.71
N ALA A 448 -61.09 -19.83 23.12
CA ALA A 448 -59.87 -20.27 22.45
C ALA A 448 -59.77 -19.54 21.10
N VAL A 449 -58.71 -18.76 20.90
CA VAL A 449 -58.50 -17.94 19.69
C VAL A 449 -57.23 -18.39 18.99
N GLU A 450 -57.38 -18.71 17.71
CA GLU A 450 -56.31 -19.14 16.82
C GLU A 450 -55.33 -18.01 16.50
N GLY A 451 -54.12 -18.38 16.09
CA GLY A 451 -53.13 -17.45 15.55
C GLY A 451 -53.41 -17.15 14.08
N ALA A 452 -52.47 -16.48 13.42
CA ALA A 452 -52.52 -16.30 11.97
C ALA A 452 -52.58 -17.67 11.27
N ASN A 453 -53.28 -17.74 10.14
CA ASN A 453 -53.35 -18.94 9.28
C ASN A 453 -53.82 -20.22 10.00
N GLY A 454 -54.75 -20.10 10.95
CA GLY A 454 -55.27 -21.25 11.70
C GLY A 454 -54.26 -21.86 12.68
N TYR A 455 -53.22 -21.11 13.06
CA TYR A 455 -52.24 -21.59 14.02
C TYR A 455 -52.85 -21.85 15.40
N THR A 456 -52.26 -22.78 16.15
CA THR A 456 -52.77 -23.31 17.42
C THR A 456 -53.42 -22.26 18.31
N ALA A 457 -54.65 -22.54 18.76
CA ALA A 457 -55.40 -21.63 19.60
C ALA A 457 -54.79 -21.49 21.00
N LYS A 458 -54.94 -20.30 21.58
CA LYS A 458 -54.71 -20.04 23.00
C LYS A 458 -55.95 -19.44 23.63
N ASP A 459 -56.11 -19.62 24.93
CA ASP A 459 -57.22 -19.02 25.65
C ASP A 459 -57.08 -17.49 25.69
N TYR A 460 -58.19 -16.82 25.48
CA TYR A 460 -58.34 -15.37 25.62
C TYR A 460 -59.40 -15.08 26.68
N ASN A 461 -59.09 -14.11 27.52
CA ASN A 461 -60.07 -13.42 28.34
C ASN A 461 -60.84 -12.44 27.43
N VAL A 462 -62.15 -12.63 27.30
CA VAL A 462 -63.01 -11.86 26.39
C VAL A 462 -64.06 -11.10 27.20
N TRP A 463 -63.94 -9.79 27.27
CA TRP A 463 -64.93 -8.90 27.88
C TRP A 463 -65.99 -8.54 26.84
N VAL A 464 -67.24 -8.87 27.14
CA VAL A 464 -68.38 -8.67 26.24
C VAL A 464 -69.42 -7.78 26.92
N PHE A 465 -69.79 -6.70 26.26
CA PHE A 465 -70.97 -5.91 26.60
C PHE A 465 -72.02 -6.10 25.51
N GLU A 466 -73.23 -6.42 25.91
CA GLU A 466 -74.40 -6.52 25.02
C GLU A 466 -75.51 -5.64 25.59
N PRO A 467 -75.70 -4.41 25.07
CA PRO A 467 -76.76 -3.56 25.58
C PRO A 467 -78.14 -4.16 25.30
N ALA A 468 -79.12 -3.79 26.13
CA ALA A 468 -80.51 -4.21 25.96
C ALA A 468 -81.14 -3.64 24.66
N VAL A 469 -80.70 -2.46 24.24
CA VAL A 469 -81.07 -1.78 23.00
C VAL A 469 -79.78 -1.43 22.25
N PRO A 470 -79.75 -1.57 20.90
CA PRO A 470 -78.60 -1.13 20.11
C PRO A 470 -78.18 0.31 20.43
N TYR A 471 -76.90 0.61 20.30
CA TYR A 471 -76.41 1.98 20.43
C TYR A 471 -77.12 2.90 19.44
N GLU A 472 -77.98 3.81 19.91
CA GLU A 472 -78.71 4.73 19.04
C GLU A 472 -77.77 5.70 18.31
N ASN A 473 -76.70 6.12 18.99
CA ASN A 473 -75.68 7.01 18.47
C ASN A 473 -74.30 6.35 18.57
N ALA A 474 -73.37 6.80 17.73
CA ALA A 474 -71.97 6.37 17.83
C ALA A 474 -71.40 6.75 19.20
N ALA A 475 -70.58 5.86 19.77
CA ALA A 475 -69.95 6.04 21.07
C ALA A 475 -68.44 5.76 21.00
N VAL A 476 -67.70 6.38 21.92
CA VAL A 476 -66.24 6.19 22.04
C VAL A 476 -65.95 5.66 23.44
N LEU A 477 -65.33 4.48 23.50
CA LEU A 477 -64.91 3.86 24.75
C LEU A 477 -63.39 3.93 24.89
N LYS A 478 -62.91 4.44 26.03
CA LYS A 478 -61.52 4.39 26.46
C LYS A 478 -61.34 3.19 27.39
N VAL A 479 -60.66 2.17 26.89
CA VAL A 479 -60.43 0.91 27.61
C VAL A 479 -59.00 0.90 28.15
N THR A 480 -58.87 0.83 29.48
CA THR A 480 -57.58 0.69 30.16
C THR A 480 -57.22 -0.79 30.27
N LEU A 481 -56.13 -1.18 29.62
CA LEU A 481 -55.48 -2.48 29.73
C LEU A 481 -54.43 -2.44 30.84
N GLY A 482 -54.36 -3.51 31.63
CA GLY A 482 -53.66 -3.56 32.91
C GLY A 482 -52.50 -4.51 33.09
#